data_AF-A0A7S0PXI1-F1
#
_entry.id   AF-A0A7S0PXI1-F1
#
_cell.length_a   1.000
_cell.length_b   1.000
_cell.length_c   1.000
_cell.angle_alpha   90.00
_cell.angle_beta   90.00
_cell.angle_gamma   90.00
#
_symmetry.space_group_name_H-M   'P 1'
#
loop_
_entity.id
_entity.type
_entity.pdbx_description
1 polymer ?
#
loop_
_entity_poly.entity_id
_entity_poly.type
_entity_poly.pdbx_seq_one_letter_code
_entity_poly.pdbx_strand_id
1 'polypeptide(L)'
;PTFSAEYPRHYVSHQLSAGGTCVIDGSLDEPCWAEVDWLDGDFVDITAHANASQNLVPSEFGTRVKIRWDESYLYIGAELRDPFITANATGHNVEVPYHDD
;
A
#
# COMPACT_ATOMS: atom_id res chain seq x y z
N PRO A 1 6.12 -29.48 -5.85
CA PRO A 1 6.31 -28.03 -5.61
C PRO A 1 7.70 -27.58 -6.08
N THR A 2 7.76 -26.72 -7.11
CA THR A 2 8.99 -26.02 -7.49
C THR A 2 9.29 -24.96 -6.43
N PHE A 3 10.56 -24.83 -6.03
CA PHE A 3 11.05 -23.87 -5.03
C PHE A 3 10.54 -22.42 -5.25
N SER A 4 10.25 -22.06 -6.50
CA SER A 4 9.67 -20.77 -6.89
C SER A 4 8.30 -20.47 -6.27
N ALA A 5 7.44 -21.47 -6.03
CA ALA A 5 6.09 -21.26 -5.52
C ALA A 5 6.03 -20.94 -4.01
N GLU A 6 7.10 -21.21 -3.26
CA GLU A 6 7.20 -20.93 -1.82
C GLU A 6 8.15 -19.76 -1.50
N TYR A 7 8.70 -19.10 -2.51
CA TYR A 7 9.56 -17.95 -2.28
C TYR A 7 8.73 -16.76 -1.79
N PRO A 8 9.11 -16.11 -0.67
CA PRO A 8 8.37 -14.95 -0.17
C PRO A 8 8.29 -13.84 -1.22
N ARG A 9 7.15 -13.14 -1.26
CA ARG A 9 7.04 -11.90 -2.02
C ARG A 9 8.08 -10.91 -1.49
N HIS A 10 8.81 -10.27 -2.40
CA HIS A 10 9.79 -9.25 -2.09
C HIS A 10 9.54 -8.03 -2.98
N TYR A 11 9.95 -6.87 -2.49
CA TYR A 11 9.87 -5.62 -3.24
C TYR A 11 11.16 -4.83 -3.03
N VAL A 12 11.69 -4.27 -4.11
CA VAL A 12 12.86 -3.40 -4.07
C VAL A 12 12.38 -1.96 -4.13
N SER A 13 12.59 -1.21 -3.05
CA SER A 13 12.32 0.23 -3.04
C SER A 13 13.51 1.01 -3.58
N HIS A 14 13.22 2.02 -4.41
CA HIS A 14 14.22 2.84 -5.06
C HIS A 14 14.40 4.18 -4.35
N GLN A 15 15.66 4.59 -4.22
CA GLN A 15 16.00 5.90 -3.70
C GLN A 15 15.50 6.99 -4.66
N LEU A 16 15.10 8.15 -4.14
CA LEU A 16 14.86 9.33 -4.95
C LEU A 16 16.12 9.68 -5.77
N SER A 17 15.90 10.09 -7.02
CA SER A 17 16.95 10.66 -7.87
C SER A 17 17.64 11.85 -7.17
N ALA A 18 18.91 12.11 -7.47
CA ALA A 18 19.65 13.21 -6.85
C ALA A 18 18.95 14.57 -7.07
N GLY A 19 18.61 15.27 -5.98
CA GLY A 19 17.80 16.50 -6.02
C GLY A 19 16.30 16.28 -6.23
N GLY A 20 15.86 15.02 -6.30
CA GLY A 20 14.46 14.63 -6.34
C GLY A 20 13.77 14.96 -5.02
N THR A 21 12.53 15.40 -5.13
CA THR A 21 11.65 15.68 -3.99
C THR A 21 10.35 14.92 -4.20
N CYS A 22 9.69 14.56 -3.11
CA CYS A 22 8.37 13.95 -3.17
C CYS A 22 7.45 14.73 -2.23
N VAL A 23 6.40 15.32 -2.79
CA VAL A 23 5.48 16.15 -2.02
C VAL A 23 4.40 15.23 -1.47
N ILE A 24 4.07 15.41 -0.19
CA ILE A 24 3.11 14.55 0.51
C ILE A 24 1.79 15.31 0.63
N ASP A 25 1.07 15.40 -0.49
CA ASP A 25 -0.22 16.09 -0.62
C ASP A 25 -1.41 15.14 -0.83
N GLY A 26 -1.14 13.83 -0.93
CA GLY A 26 -2.14 12.79 -1.20
C GLY A 26 -2.33 12.46 -2.69
N SER A 27 -1.61 13.13 -3.59
CA SER A 27 -1.57 12.80 -5.02
C SER A 27 -0.42 11.84 -5.33
N LEU A 28 -0.67 10.88 -6.22
CA LEU A 28 0.34 9.95 -6.74
C LEU A 28 0.71 10.22 -8.21
N ASP A 29 0.26 11.34 -8.76
CA ASP A 29 0.50 11.74 -10.16
C ASP A 29 1.85 12.45 -10.38
N GLU A 30 2.59 12.67 -9.29
CA GLU A 30 3.84 13.43 -9.31
C GLU A 30 5.02 12.62 -9.87
N PRO A 31 6.08 13.30 -10.38
CA PRO A 31 7.24 12.64 -10.93
C PRO A 31 7.92 11.63 -9.98
N CYS A 32 7.95 11.91 -8.67
CA CYS A 32 8.57 11.00 -7.70
C CYS A 32 7.92 9.61 -7.68
N TRP A 33 6.61 9.52 -7.98
CA TRP A 33 5.87 8.27 -8.02
C TRP A 33 5.85 7.61 -9.40
N ALA A 34 5.96 8.40 -10.47
CA ALA A 34 6.01 7.89 -11.85
C ALA A 34 7.27 7.05 -12.13
N GLU A 35 8.35 7.29 -11.38
CA GLU A 35 9.63 6.60 -11.52
C GLU A 35 9.69 5.20 -10.87
N VAL A 36 8.61 4.74 -10.22
CA VAL A 36 8.56 3.40 -9.62
C VAL A 36 7.27 2.66 -9.94
N ASP A 37 7.44 1.35 -10.04
CA ASP A 37 6.34 0.42 -10.19
C ASP A 37 5.60 0.22 -8.88
N TRP A 38 4.32 -0.15 -9.01
CA TRP A 38 3.52 -0.66 -7.91
C TRP A 38 4.14 -1.95 -7.35
N LEU A 39 3.83 -2.28 -6.09
CA LEU A 39 4.09 -3.61 -5.54
C LEU A 39 3.53 -4.71 -6.45
N ASP A 40 4.27 -5.82 -6.54
CA ASP A 40 3.86 -6.97 -7.33
C ASP A 40 2.66 -7.69 -6.71
N GLY A 41 1.55 -7.67 -7.47
CA GLY A 41 0.30 -8.36 -7.13
C GLY A 41 -0.56 -7.60 -6.11
N ASP A 42 -1.73 -8.17 -5.85
CA ASP A 42 -2.69 -7.58 -4.93
C ASP A 42 -2.36 -7.97 -3.47
N PHE A 43 -2.72 -7.05 -2.56
CA PHE A 43 -2.84 -7.39 -1.15
C PHE A 43 -3.96 -8.43 -1.01
N VAL A 44 -3.71 -9.42 -0.18
CA VAL A 44 -4.62 -10.54 0.07
C VAL A 44 -5.07 -10.49 1.52
N ASP A 45 -6.19 -11.15 1.79
CA ASP A 45 -6.64 -11.32 3.15
C ASP A 45 -5.57 -12.09 3.97
N ILE A 46 -5.25 -11.58 5.16
CA ILE A 46 -4.25 -12.17 6.06
C ILE A 46 -4.84 -13.28 6.95
N THR A 47 -6.17 -13.41 6.96
CA THR A 47 -6.88 -14.45 7.67
C THR A 47 -6.61 -15.76 6.93
N ALA A 48 -5.86 -16.66 7.56
CA ALA A 48 -5.49 -17.93 6.95
C ALA A 48 -6.71 -18.84 6.80
N HIS A 49 -7.49 -18.67 5.73
CA HIS A 49 -8.64 -19.52 5.46
C HIS A 49 -8.19 -20.90 5.00
N ALA A 50 -8.97 -21.93 5.38
CA ALA A 50 -8.72 -23.31 4.99
C ALA A 50 -8.81 -23.52 3.47
N ASN A 51 -9.48 -22.60 2.75
CA ASN A 51 -9.58 -22.60 1.30
C ASN A 51 -8.93 -21.34 0.73
N ALA A 52 -7.93 -21.51 -0.13
CA ALA A 52 -7.21 -20.42 -0.80
C ALA A 52 -8.12 -19.50 -1.64
N SER A 53 -9.26 -19.98 -2.13
CA SER A 53 -10.23 -19.13 -2.84
C SER A 53 -10.92 -18.11 -1.92
N GLN A 54 -10.80 -18.25 -0.60
CA GLN A 54 -11.33 -17.31 0.39
C GLN A 54 -10.33 -16.23 0.77
N ASN A 55 -9.05 -16.34 0.36
CA ASN A 55 -8.04 -15.31 0.58
C ASN A 55 -8.05 -14.23 -0.52
N LEU A 56 -9.07 -14.23 -1.38
CA LEU A 56 -9.23 -13.30 -2.49
C LEU A 56 -9.91 -12.02 -1.99
N VAL A 57 -9.25 -10.88 -2.17
CA VAL A 57 -9.84 -9.56 -1.92
C VAL A 57 -10.67 -9.19 -3.14
N PRO A 58 -11.96 -8.83 -2.99
CA PRO A 58 -12.76 -8.38 -4.14
C PRO A 58 -12.14 -7.14 -4.78
N SER A 59 -12.24 -7.00 -6.10
CA SER A 59 -11.58 -5.92 -6.85
C SER A 59 -11.98 -4.50 -6.43
N GLU A 60 -13.15 -4.35 -5.81
CA GLU A 60 -13.65 -3.09 -5.24
C GLU A 60 -12.98 -2.69 -3.92
N PHE A 61 -12.27 -3.61 -3.27
CA PHE A 61 -11.45 -3.40 -2.06
C PHE A 61 -9.93 -3.43 -2.36
N GLY A 62 -9.56 -3.26 -3.63
CA GLY A 62 -8.17 -3.33 -4.07
C GLY A 62 -7.29 -2.28 -3.38
N THR A 63 -6.12 -2.70 -2.93
CA THR A 63 -5.06 -1.81 -2.43
C THR A 63 -3.81 -2.01 -3.28
N ARG A 64 -3.14 -0.92 -3.64
CA ARG A 64 -1.82 -0.95 -4.27
C ARG A 64 -0.92 0.11 -3.67
N VAL A 65 0.37 -0.16 -3.56
CA VAL A 65 1.34 0.72 -2.90
C VAL A 65 2.59 0.90 -3.76
N LYS A 66 3.15 2.12 -3.73
CA LYS A 66 4.49 2.48 -4.21
C LYS A 66 5.35 2.89 -3.03
N ILE A 67 6.63 2.53 -3.04
CA ILE A 67 7.56 2.88 -1.95
C ILE A 67 8.85 3.47 -2.52
N ARG A 68 9.23 4.63 -1.98
CA ARG A 68 10.47 5.35 -2.31
C ARG A 68 11.20 5.72 -1.02
N TRP A 69 12.47 6.07 -1.09
CA TRP A 69 13.21 6.52 0.10
C TRP A 69 14.29 7.55 -0.24
N ASP A 70 14.74 8.29 0.77
CA ASP A 70 15.98 9.08 0.75
C ASP A 70 16.71 8.96 2.10
N GLU A 71 17.75 9.77 2.32
CA GLU A 71 18.56 9.71 3.54
C GLU A 71 17.78 10.03 4.82
N SER A 72 16.63 10.70 4.71
CA SER A 72 15.84 11.21 5.83
C SER A 72 14.50 10.49 6.00
N TYR A 73 13.87 10.03 4.91
CA TYR A 73 12.49 9.55 4.91
C TYR A 73 12.26 8.29 4.08
N LEU A 74 11.28 7.50 4.53
CA LEU A 74 10.61 6.47 3.75
C LEU A 74 9.27 7.02 3.29
N TYR A 75 9.02 7.03 1.99
CA TYR A 75 7.82 7.53 1.37
C TYR A 75 6.93 6.35 0.95
N ILE A 76 5.67 6.37 1.38
CA ILE A 76 4.69 5.33 1.08
C ILE A 76 3.47 5.98 0.43
N GLY A 77 3.21 5.65 -0.82
CA GLY A 77 2.03 6.09 -1.56
C GLY A 77 1.07 4.93 -1.74
N ALA A 78 -0.16 5.04 -1.25
CA ALA A 78 -1.15 3.97 -1.32
C ALA A 78 -2.42 4.44 -2.02
N GLU A 79 -2.92 3.62 -2.95
CA GLU A 79 -4.29 3.75 -3.47
C GLU A 79 -5.14 2.66 -2.81
N LEU A 80 -6.19 3.10 -2.13
CA LEU A 80 -7.18 2.24 -1.48
C LEU A 80 -8.52 2.42 -2.20
N ARG A 81 -9.14 1.32 -2.60
CA ARG A 81 -10.50 1.31 -3.14
C ARG A 81 -11.42 0.78 -2.05
N ASP A 82 -12.51 1.51 -1.81
CA ASP A 82 -13.56 1.06 -0.91
C ASP A 82 -14.90 1.69 -1.38
N PRO A 83 -15.94 0.90 -1.66
CA PRO A 83 -17.27 1.42 -1.99
C PRO A 83 -18.00 2.08 -0.80
N PHE A 84 -17.55 1.86 0.43
CA PHE A 84 -18.22 2.27 1.68
C PHE A 84 -17.37 3.22 2.52
N ILE A 85 -16.78 4.25 1.90
CA ILE A 85 -15.94 5.22 2.60
C ILE A 85 -16.78 6.10 3.55
N THR A 86 -16.43 6.07 4.83
CA THR A 86 -16.91 7.03 5.84
C THR A 86 -15.74 7.53 6.68
N ALA A 87 -15.79 8.80 7.09
CA ALA A 87 -14.77 9.40 7.95
C ALA A 87 -15.42 10.37 8.94
N ASN A 88 -15.11 10.20 10.23
CA ASN A 88 -15.51 11.11 11.29
C ASN A 88 -14.33 11.38 12.23
N ALA A 89 -13.34 12.13 11.74
CA ALA A 89 -12.20 12.59 12.52
C ALA A 89 -12.05 14.10 12.32
N THR A 90 -12.15 14.88 13.40
CA THR A 90 -12.15 16.36 13.35
C THR A 90 -10.87 16.98 13.92
N GLY A 91 -9.79 16.21 14.06
CA GLY A 91 -8.54 16.71 14.62
C GLY A 91 -7.37 15.75 14.44
N HIS A 92 -6.18 16.23 14.81
CA HIS A 92 -4.97 15.40 14.83
C HIS A 92 -4.93 14.61 16.14
N ASN A 93 -4.69 13.30 16.08
CA ASN A 93 -4.74 12.39 17.23
C ASN A 93 -6.08 12.38 17.99
N VAL A 94 -7.19 12.72 17.33
CA VAL A 94 -8.52 12.41 17.88
C VAL A 94 -8.81 10.94 17.58
N GLU A 95 -9.54 10.31 18.49
CA GLU A 95 -9.95 8.91 18.40
C GLU A 95 -10.57 8.64 17.01
N VAL A 96 -9.91 7.76 16.25
CA VAL A 96 -10.40 7.28 14.95
C VAL A 96 -11.32 6.07 15.16
N PRO A 97 -12.28 5.80 14.27
CA PRO A 97 -13.39 4.88 14.56
C PRO A 97 -13.06 3.39 14.73
N TYR A 98 -11.78 2.98 14.69
CA TYR A 98 -11.41 1.58 14.90
C TYR A 98 -11.48 1.25 16.39
N HIS A 99 -12.56 0.59 16.78
CA HIS A 99 -12.79 0.02 18.11
C HIS A 99 -12.76 -1.50 17.95
N ASP A 100 -11.73 -2.16 18.50
CA ASP A 100 -11.72 -3.61 18.66
C ASP A 100 -12.62 -3.94 19.86
N ASP A 101 -13.86 -4.35 19.61
CA ASP A 101 -14.73 -4.99 20.63
C ASP A 101 -14.64 -6.52 20.54
#